data_AF-A0A0M3WML4-F1
#
_entry.id   AF-A0A0M3WML4-F1
#
_cell.length_a   1.000
_cell.length_b   1.000
_cell.length_c   1.000
_cell.angle_alpha   90.00
_cell.angle_beta   90.00
_cell.angle_gamma   90.00
#
_symmetry.space_group_name_H-M   'P 1'
#
loop_
_entity.id
_entity.type
_entity.pdbx_description
1 polymer ?
#
loop_
_entity_poly.entity_id
_entity_poly.type
_entity_poly.pdbx_seq_one_letter_code
_entity_poly.pdbx_strand_id
1 'polypeptide(L)'
;PILQQREGEINAIRNKTIFARYCVWKNCSANLKVQGSFAVPGMENKSYLTVGAVKALKLKVSLMNDGDDAYNTRLYITLPRNVYFSRILASDESYISCEANDSYSETGVMLNCHVGNFYLESLSKTDISFLLDTSKLIRAEI
;
A
#
# COMPACT_ATOMS: atom_id res chain seq x y z
N PRO A 1 -16.80 -27.76 -36.21
CA PRO A 1 -15.68 -26.87 -36.60
C PRO A 1 -14.54 -26.96 -35.58
N ILE A 2 -13.31 -27.23 -36.04
CA ILE A 2 -12.14 -27.44 -35.18
C ILE A 2 -11.08 -26.41 -35.56
N LEU A 3 -10.48 -25.76 -34.57
CA LEU A 3 -9.40 -24.79 -34.76
C LEU A 3 -8.17 -25.51 -35.35
N GLN A 4 -7.64 -25.03 -36.47
CA GLN A 4 -6.41 -25.59 -37.04
C GLN A 4 -5.18 -25.00 -36.34
N GLN A 5 -4.33 -25.88 -35.80
CA GLN A 5 -3.07 -25.54 -35.14
C GLN A 5 -1.93 -26.05 -36.03
N ARG A 6 -1.10 -25.13 -36.55
CA ARG A 6 0.09 -25.46 -37.34
C ARG A 6 1.32 -25.40 -36.43
N GLU A 7 2.25 -26.32 -36.66
CA GLU A 7 3.47 -26.42 -35.86
C GLU A 7 4.30 -25.14 -36.00
N GLY A 8 4.47 -24.40 -34.90
CA GLY A 8 5.15 -23.10 -34.87
C GLY A 8 4.26 -21.85 -34.92
N GLU A 9 2.95 -21.98 -35.20
CA GLU A 9 2.00 -20.84 -35.23
C GLU A 9 1.11 -20.82 -33.97
N ILE A 10 1.19 -19.72 -33.22
CA ILE A 10 0.34 -19.49 -32.05
C ILE A 10 -0.91 -18.72 -32.51
N ASN A 11 -2.10 -19.31 -32.36
CA ASN A 11 -3.38 -18.64 -32.62
C ASN A 11 -3.70 -17.61 -31.50
N ALA A 12 -2.85 -16.60 -31.33
CA ALA A 12 -2.97 -15.56 -30.32
C ALA A 12 -2.88 -14.15 -30.95
N ILE A 13 -4.00 -13.42 -30.94
CA ILE A 13 -4.01 -11.99 -31.32
C ILE A 13 -3.62 -11.18 -30.08
N ARG A 14 -2.48 -10.51 -30.13
CA ARG A 14 -2.06 -9.55 -29.09
C ARG A 14 -2.36 -8.14 -29.57
N ASN A 15 -3.45 -7.54 -29.09
CA ASN A 15 -3.75 -6.12 -29.34
C ASN A 15 -3.34 -5.26 -28.15
N LYS A 16 -2.80 -4.06 -28.43
CA LYS A 16 -2.42 -3.08 -27.41
C LYS A 16 -3.55 -2.07 -27.22
N THR A 17 -4.26 -2.14 -26.11
CA THR A 17 -5.22 -1.09 -25.71
C THR A 17 -4.45 0.07 -25.09
N ILE A 18 -4.58 1.27 -25.66
CA ILE A 18 -3.99 2.51 -25.12
C ILE A 18 -5.13 3.31 -24.50
N PHE A 19 -5.12 3.45 -23.18
CA PHE A 19 -6.07 4.31 -22.48
C PHE A 19 -5.65 5.78 -22.64
N ALA A 20 -6.58 6.63 -23.07
CA ALA A 20 -6.36 8.07 -23.10
C ALA A 20 -6.22 8.58 -21.66
N ARG A 21 -5.18 9.37 -21.39
CA ARG A 21 -5.00 10.05 -20.10
C ARG A 21 -5.54 11.48 -20.25
N TYR A 22 -6.52 11.86 -19.43
CA TYR A 22 -6.96 13.24 -19.35
C TYR A 22 -6.06 13.96 -18.34
N CYS A 23 -5.05 14.67 -18.83
CA CYS A 23 -4.08 15.36 -17.97
C CYS A 23 -4.28 16.87 -18.09
N VAL A 24 -4.23 17.56 -16.97
CA VAL A 24 -4.29 19.02 -16.91
C VAL A 24 -2.95 19.62 -17.37
N TRP A 25 -1.84 18.91 -17.13
CA TRP A 25 -0.51 19.38 -17.50
C TRP A 25 0.10 18.62 -18.69
N LYS A 26 0.93 19.33 -19.46
CA LYS A 26 1.62 18.84 -20.66
C LYS A 26 2.46 17.57 -20.43
N ASN A 27 2.96 17.39 -19.20
CA ASN A 27 3.81 16.26 -18.83
C ASN A 27 3.06 15.10 -18.15
N CYS A 28 1.74 15.21 -17.97
CA CYS A 28 0.89 14.18 -17.36
C CYS A 28 1.52 13.50 -16.14
N SER A 29 1.85 14.30 -15.13
CA SER A 29 2.64 13.85 -13.97
C SER A 29 1.78 13.80 -12.73
N ALA A 30 1.65 12.60 -12.17
CA ALA A 30 1.20 12.44 -10.80
C ALA A 30 2.19 13.08 -9.82
N ASN A 31 1.72 13.45 -8.64
CA ASN A 31 2.53 13.97 -7.55
C ASN A 31 2.11 13.32 -6.24
N LEU A 32 2.55 12.08 -6.06
CA LEU A 32 2.19 11.26 -4.91
C LEU A 32 3.00 11.65 -3.68
N LYS A 33 2.32 11.91 -2.57
CA LYS A 33 2.90 12.21 -1.26
C LYS A 33 2.32 11.26 -0.22
N VAL A 34 3.15 10.83 0.72
CA VAL A 34 2.75 9.94 1.79
C VAL A 34 3.16 10.53 3.14
N GLN A 35 2.25 10.47 4.11
CA GLN A 35 2.51 10.85 5.49
C GLN A 35 2.06 9.71 6.42
N GLY A 36 2.86 9.37 7.43
CA GLY A 36 2.56 8.31 8.39
C GLY A 36 2.59 8.82 9.82
N SER A 37 1.69 8.32 10.67
CA SER A 37 1.71 8.54 12.12
C SER A 37 1.24 7.31 12.88
N PHE A 38 1.86 7.03 14.02
CA PHE A 38 1.42 5.95 14.92
C PHE A 38 0.46 6.50 15.96
N ALA A 39 -0.59 5.73 16.25
CA ALA A 39 -1.54 5.98 17.31
C ALA A 39 -1.63 4.75 18.22
N VAL A 40 -1.43 4.98 19.51
CA VAL A 40 -1.55 3.96 20.56
C VAL A 40 -2.76 4.32 21.42
N PRO A 41 -3.74 3.41 21.58
CA PRO A 41 -4.86 3.66 22.49
C PRO A 41 -4.37 4.02 23.90
N GLY A 42 -4.78 5.19 24.41
CA GLY A 42 -4.41 5.64 25.76
C GLY A 42 -2.99 6.22 25.92
N MET A 43 -2.22 6.34 24.83
CA MET A 43 -0.91 7.01 24.83
C MET A 43 -0.84 8.07 23.73
N GLU A 44 -1.85 8.94 23.66
CA GLU A 44 -1.84 10.08 22.75
C GLU A 44 -0.66 11.01 23.13
N ASN A 45 0.19 11.35 22.16
CA ASN A 45 1.36 12.24 22.29
C ASN A 45 2.62 11.66 22.98
N LYS A 46 2.73 10.33 23.12
CA LYS A 46 3.98 9.71 23.58
C LYS A 46 4.86 9.29 22.40
N SER A 47 6.15 9.62 22.46
CA SER A 47 7.17 9.20 21.49
C SER A 47 7.77 7.81 21.78
N TYR A 48 7.26 7.11 22.79
CA TYR A 48 7.79 5.84 23.26
C TYR A 48 6.68 4.80 23.44
N LEU A 49 7.07 3.52 23.34
CA LEU A 49 6.20 2.38 23.54
C LEU A 49 6.71 1.55 24.71
N THR A 50 5.82 1.22 25.64
CA THR A 50 6.14 0.29 26.72
C THR A 50 6.04 -1.14 26.18
N VAL A 51 7.20 -1.79 26.05
CA VAL A 51 7.31 -3.20 25.65
C VAL A 51 6.49 -4.08 26.59
N GLY A 52 5.72 -5.02 26.04
CA GLY A 52 4.86 -5.94 26.79
C GLY A 52 3.51 -5.37 27.23
N ALA A 53 3.37 -4.05 27.37
CA ALA A 53 2.09 -3.40 27.68
C ALA A 53 1.26 -3.11 26.42
N VAL A 54 1.92 -2.70 25.33
CA VAL A 54 1.26 -2.39 24.06
C VAL A 54 1.25 -3.63 23.17
N LYS A 55 0.08 -4.26 23.03
CA LYS A 55 -0.11 -5.45 22.17
C LYS A 55 -0.48 -5.11 20.72
N ALA A 56 -1.02 -3.91 20.49
CA ALA A 56 -1.40 -3.46 19.15
C ALA A 56 -1.19 -1.96 18.96
N LEU A 57 -0.81 -1.58 17.75
CA LEU A 57 -0.69 -0.18 17.31
C LEU A 57 -1.53 0.07 16.07
N LYS A 58 -1.99 1.32 15.93
CA LYS A 58 -2.60 1.80 14.70
C LYS A 58 -1.58 2.66 13.96
N LEU A 59 -1.27 2.32 12.72
CA LEU A 59 -0.53 3.17 11.79
C LEU A 59 -1.54 3.89 10.91
N LYS A 60 -1.62 5.22 11.02
CA LYS A 60 -2.39 6.07 10.12
C LYS A 60 -1.48 6.56 9.01
N VAL A 61 -1.88 6.30 7.77
CA VAL A 61 -1.18 6.77 6.57
C VAL A 61 -2.12 7.67 5.80
N SER A 62 -1.62 8.82 5.37
CA SER A 62 -2.30 9.72 4.46
C SER A 62 -1.56 9.70 3.13
N LEU A 63 -2.26 9.30 2.06
CA LEU A 63 -1.76 9.32 0.70
C LEU A 63 -2.44 10.47 -0.05
N MET A 64 -1.65 11.33 -0.68
CA MET A 64 -2.13 12.50 -1.42
C MET A 64 -1.60 12.47 -2.84
N ASN A 65 -2.40 12.93 -3.78
CA ASN A 65 -1.96 13.16 -5.16
C ASN A 65 -2.16 14.62 -5.53
N ASP A 66 -1.10 15.42 -5.47
CA ASP A 66 -1.14 16.85 -5.83
C ASP A 66 -0.89 17.06 -7.34
N GLY A 67 -1.11 16.04 -8.16
CA GLY A 67 -0.87 16.10 -9.60
C GLY A 67 -1.96 15.44 -10.44
N ASP A 68 -1.64 15.02 -11.66
CA ASP A 68 -2.60 14.31 -12.53
C ASP A 68 -2.92 12.89 -11.98
N ASP A 69 -3.94 12.23 -12.51
CA ASP A 69 -4.36 10.88 -12.08
C ASP A 69 -3.20 9.88 -12.06
N ALA A 70 -3.08 9.15 -10.95
CA ALA A 70 -2.02 8.17 -10.71
C ALA A 70 -2.55 6.74 -10.87
N TYR A 71 -2.24 6.12 -12.01
CA TYR A 71 -2.65 4.75 -12.32
C TYR A 71 -1.79 3.71 -11.61
N ASN A 72 -2.40 2.59 -11.20
CA ASN A 72 -1.70 1.46 -10.54
C ASN A 72 -0.86 1.92 -9.33
N THR A 73 -1.45 2.80 -8.51
CA THR A 73 -0.79 3.37 -7.34
C THR A 73 -0.52 2.28 -6.31
N ARG A 74 0.73 2.21 -5.83
CA ARG A 74 1.18 1.26 -4.81
C ARG A 74 1.77 1.97 -3.61
N LEU A 75 1.40 1.50 -2.44
CA LEU A 75 1.94 1.92 -1.16
C LEU A 75 2.81 0.80 -0.60
N TYR A 76 4.09 1.09 -0.38
CA TYR A 76 5.05 0.17 0.20
C TYR A 76 5.33 0.57 1.65
N ILE A 77 5.14 -0.37 2.59
CA ILE A 77 5.41 -0.15 4.01
C ILE A 77 6.37 -1.22 4.50
N THR A 78 7.53 -0.82 4.98
CA THR A 78 8.49 -1.73 5.61
C THR A 78 8.25 -1.73 7.11
N LEU A 79 7.78 -2.85 7.64
CA LEU A 79 7.62 -3.05 9.08
C LEU A 79 8.93 -3.59 9.67
N PRO A 80 9.37 -3.09 10.84
CA PRO A 80 10.55 -3.63 11.51
C PRO A 80 10.30 -5.05 12.02
N ARG A 81 11.38 -5.75 12.38
CA ARG A 81 11.28 -7.06 13.05
C ARG A 81 10.35 -6.99 14.26
N ASN A 82 9.60 -8.06 14.49
CA ASN A 82 8.67 -8.23 15.60
C ASN A 82 7.45 -7.28 15.62
N VAL A 83 7.19 -6.57 14.52
CA VAL A 83 5.92 -5.88 14.26
C VAL A 83 5.23 -6.58 13.11
N TYR A 84 3.99 -7.04 13.32
CA TYR A 84 3.27 -7.83 12.34
C TYR A 84 2.04 -7.08 11.83
N PHE A 85 1.78 -7.18 10.53
CA PHE A 85 0.54 -6.69 9.94
C PHE A 85 -0.63 -7.59 10.34
N SER A 86 -1.69 -7.00 10.92
CA SER A 86 -2.91 -7.74 11.27
C SER A 86 -4.00 -7.52 10.23
N ARG A 87 -4.41 -6.26 10.01
CA ARG A 87 -5.47 -5.92 9.04
C ARG A 87 -5.50 -4.43 8.73
N ILE A 88 -6.18 -4.07 7.66
CA ILE A 88 -6.56 -2.68 7.36
C ILE A 88 -7.83 -2.35 8.17
N LEU A 89 -7.90 -1.14 8.72
CA LEU A 89 -9.04 -0.53 9.41
C LEU A 89 -9.77 0.43 8.45
N ALA A 90 -9.94 0.01 7.21
CA ALA A 90 -10.58 0.76 6.14
C ALA A 90 -12.09 0.94 6.38
N SER A 91 -12.64 2.01 5.82
CA SER A 91 -14.09 2.15 5.59
C SER A 91 -14.46 1.38 4.32
N ASP A 92 -15.70 0.90 4.21
CA ASP A 92 -16.20 0.04 3.13
C ASP A 92 -16.00 0.61 1.70
N GLU A 93 -15.64 1.89 1.58
CA GLU A 93 -15.42 2.62 0.32
C GLU A 93 -13.96 2.62 -0.18
N SER A 94 -12.98 2.23 0.64
CA SER A 94 -11.56 2.29 0.23
C SER A 94 -11.10 0.96 -0.38
N TYR A 95 -10.98 0.93 -1.71
CA TYR A 95 -10.41 -0.19 -2.47
C TYR A 95 -8.90 -0.33 -2.21
N ILE A 96 -8.53 -0.91 -1.08
CA ILE A 96 -7.13 -1.12 -0.69
C ILE A 96 -6.91 -2.59 -0.38
N SER A 97 -5.94 -3.19 -1.07
CA SER A 97 -5.54 -4.59 -0.85
C SER A 97 -4.05 -4.63 -0.59
N CYS A 98 -3.63 -5.32 0.47
CA CYS A 98 -2.23 -5.43 0.86
C CYS A 98 -1.77 -6.88 0.91
N GLU A 99 -0.61 -7.14 0.33
CA GLU A 99 0.09 -8.40 0.40
C GLU A 99 1.34 -8.23 1.27
N ALA A 100 1.51 -9.09 2.26
CA ALA A 100 2.73 -9.17 3.04
C ALA A 100 3.71 -10.08 2.31
N ASN A 101 4.90 -9.56 2.02
CA ASN A 101 5.97 -10.33 1.40
C ASN A 101 7.12 -10.50 2.41
N ASP A 102 7.28 -11.74 2.88
CA ASP A 102 8.32 -12.11 3.84
C ASP A 102 9.70 -12.29 3.18
N SER A 103 9.79 -12.16 1.85
CA SER A 103 10.99 -12.51 1.07
C SER A 103 12.11 -11.45 1.02
N TYR A 104 11.93 -10.28 1.63
CA TYR A 104 12.98 -9.26 1.69
C TYR A 104 13.71 -9.24 3.05
N SER A 105 14.78 -10.04 3.11
CA SER A 105 16.06 -9.77 3.78
C SER A 105 16.06 -9.08 5.16
N GLU A 106 16.47 -9.82 6.19
CA GLU A 106 17.19 -9.37 7.41
C GLU A 106 16.62 -8.18 8.24
N THR A 107 15.58 -7.46 7.83
CA THR A 107 15.20 -6.16 8.42
C THR A 107 13.72 -6.08 8.78
N GLY A 108 12.86 -6.94 8.23
CA GLY A 108 11.46 -7.07 8.63
C GLY A 108 10.53 -7.56 7.52
N VAL A 109 9.25 -7.19 7.58
CA VAL A 109 8.19 -7.60 6.63
C VAL A 109 7.82 -6.41 5.75
N MET A 110 7.79 -6.59 4.43
CA MET A 110 7.34 -5.55 3.49
C MET A 110 5.87 -5.77 3.11
N LEU A 111 5.04 -4.75 3.33
CA LEU A 111 3.68 -4.68 2.82
C LEU A 111 3.68 -4.00 1.46
N ASN A 112 3.04 -4.65 0.50
CA ASN A 112 2.76 -4.10 -0.82
C ASN A 112 1.24 -3.90 -0.94
N CYS A 113 0.79 -2.65 -0.88
CA CYS A 113 -0.62 -2.28 -0.92
C CYS A 113 -0.99 -1.66 -2.26
N HIS A 114 -1.95 -2.24 -2.96
CA HIS A 114 -2.64 -1.59 -4.07
C HIS A 114 -3.66 -0.59 -3.51
N VAL A 115 -3.65 0.65 -4.02
CA VAL A 115 -4.53 1.72 -3.54
C VAL A 115 -5.44 2.22 -4.67
N GLY A 116 -6.74 2.19 -4.41
CA GLY A 116 -7.77 2.69 -5.31
C GLY A 116 -8.32 1.62 -6.27
N ASN A 117 -9.42 1.96 -6.93
CA ASN A 117 -10.00 1.15 -8.01
C ASN A 117 -9.47 1.68 -9.35
N PHE A 118 -8.34 1.12 -9.80
CA PHE A 118 -7.59 1.45 -11.04
C PHE A 118 -6.68 2.69 -11.02
N TYR A 119 -7.07 3.78 -10.38
CA TYR A 119 -6.25 4.99 -10.26
C TYR A 119 -6.57 5.76 -8.98
N LEU A 120 -5.64 6.64 -8.60
CA LEU A 120 -5.83 7.65 -7.57
C LEU A 120 -6.06 8.99 -8.27
N GLU A 121 -7.18 9.64 -7.96
CA GLU A 121 -7.63 10.87 -8.62
C GLU A 121 -6.65 12.03 -8.42
N SER A 122 -6.65 12.97 -9.37
CA SER A 122 -5.97 14.25 -9.25
C SER A 122 -6.50 15.06 -8.05
N LEU A 123 -5.58 15.73 -7.33
CA LEU A 123 -5.89 16.57 -6.16
C LEU A 123 -6.67 15.83 -5.06
N SER A 124 -6.47 14.53 -4.94
CA SER A 124 -7.16 13.67 -3.97
C SER A 124 -6.31 13.37 -2.73
N LYS A 125 -7.00 13.00 -1.65
CA LYS A 125 -6.40 12.55 -0.39
C LYS A 125 -7.15 11.32 0.11
N THR A 126 -6.39 10.29 0.47
CA THR A 126 -6.92 9.03 1.01
C THR A 126 -6.21 8.72 2.32
N ASP A 127 -6.99 8.63 3.40
CA ASP A 127 -6.49 8.25 4.72
C ASP A 127 -6.74 6.76 4.97
N ILE A 128 -5.69 6.04 5.34
CA ILE A 128 -5.65 4.59 5.50
C ILE A 128 -5.17 4.29 6.91
N SER A 129 -5.86 3.40 7.62
CA SER A 129 -5.42 2.95 8.95
C SER A 129 -5.07 1.47 8.92
N PHE A 130 -3.90 1.12 9.44
CA PHE A 130 -3.42 -0.26 9.56
C PHE A 130 -3.36 -0.65 11.02
N LEU A 131 -3.85 -1.84 11.35
CA LEU A 131 -3.67 -2.44 12.67
C LEU A 131 -2.44 -3.34 12.63
N LEU A 132 -1.51 -3.08 13.55
CA LEU A 132 -0.26 -3.80 13.70
C LEU A 132 -0.25 -4.52 15.06
N ASP A 133 0.22 -5.76 15.07
CA ASP A 133 0.46 -6.55 16.29
C ASP A 133 1.91 -6.36 16.75
N THR A 134 2.07 -6.00 18.01
CA THR A 134 3.35 -5.76 18.68
C THR A 134 3.53 -6.62 19.92
N SER A 135 2.79 -7.72 20.03
CA SER A 135 2.88 -8.65 21.15
C SER A 135 4.26 -9.30 21.28
N LYS A 136 5.05 -9.35 20.20
CA LYS A 136 6.42 -9.87 20.17
C LYS A 136 7.49 -8.77 20.17
N LEU A 137 7.11 -7.50 20.31
CA LEU A 137 8.06 -6.41 20.32
C LEU A 137 9.07 -6.63 21.46
N ILE A 138 10.35 -6.44 21.17
CA ILE A 138 11.43 -6.53 22.15
C ILE A 138 11.98 -5.13 22.44
N ARG A 139 12.66 -5.00 23.58
CA ARG A 139 13.38 -3.76 23.89
C ARG A 139 14.47 -3.55 22.85
N ALA A 140 14.61 -2.32 22.37
CA ALA A 140 15.74 -1.96 21.53
C ALA A 140 17.05 -2.14 22.33
N GLU A 141 18.00 -2.88 21.76
CA GLU A 141 19.37 -2.92 22.24
C GLU A 141 20.04 -1.61 21.84
N ILE A 142 20.66 -0.92 22.81
CA ILE A 142 21.39 0.35 22.63
C ILE A 142 22.87 0.02 22.50
#